data_AF-A0A9F5IW11-F1
#
_entry.id   AF-A0A9F5IW11-F1
#
_cell.length_a   1.000
_cell.length_b   1.000
_cell.length_c   1.000
_cell.angle_alpha   90.00
_cell.angle_beta   90.00
_cell.angle_gamma   90.00
#
_symmetry.space_group_name_H-M   'P 1'
#
loop_
_entity.id
_entity.type
_entity.pdbx_description
1 polymer ?
#
loop_
_entity_poly.entity_id
_entity_poly.type
_entity_poly.pdbx_seq_one_letter_code
_entity_poly.pdbx_strand_id
1 'polypeptide(L)'
;MITTARVPTDKRIRIAFSLNDSPEQQSSEISWRREKREELLAQSQPVRGMVNLTLRLRVLKQYLNYYDSPPENAFPLAFPDLEQQLQPLPPCHDSKESMQVFKQHCQIAEEYYEVKKEIALLEERKKELITRLDQAEKENRDAAQLTKEYADLTEENRTLKLTQTQCVEQLEKLRIQYQKRQGSS
;
A
#
# COMPACT_ATOMS: atom_id res chain seq x y z
N MET A 1 69.40 -0.91 10.75
CA MET A 1 68.27 0.03 10.66
C MET A 1 67.54 -0.25 9.36
N ILE A 2 66.31 -0.76 9.41
CA ILE A 2 65.54 -1.13 8.21
C ILE A 2 64.59 0.03 7.91
N THR A 3 64.82 0.70 6.79
CA THR A 3 63.96 1.78 6.29
C THR A 3 62.82 1.17 5.49
N THR A 4 61.60 1.25 6.02
CA THR A 4 60.37 0.88 5.32
C THR A 4 59.93 2.04 4.41
N ALA A 5 59.84 1.78 3.11
CA ALA A 5 59.34 2.72 2.12
C ALA A 5 57.81 2.61 2.01
N ARG A 6 57.13 3.76 2.06
CA ARG A 6 55.67 3.88 2.09
C ARG A 6 55.12 3.81 0.65
N VAL A 7 54.24 2.83 0.39
CA VAL A 7 53.53 2.69 -0.89
C VAL A 7 52.48 3.80 -1.04
N PRO A 8 52.40 4.52 -2.17
CA PRO A 8 51.35 5.50 -2.41
C PRO A 8 49.98 4.83 -2.59
N THR A 9 49.06 5.06 -1.66
CA THR A 9 47.65 4.67 -1.79
C THR A 9 46.91 5.70 -2.63
N ASP A 10 46.87 5.52 -3.95
CA ASP A 10 45.87 6.21 -4.76
C ASP A 10 45.63 5.50 -6.08
N LYS A 11 44.63 4.60 -6.12
CA LYS A 11 43.63 4.39 -7.20
C LYS A 11 42.50 3.50 -6.64
N ARG A 12 41.33 4.09 -6.32
CA ARG A 12 40.11 3.30 -6.14
C ARG A 12 39.75 2.68 -7.49
N ILE A 13 39.88 1.36 -7.62
CA ILE A 13 39.34 0.62 -8.75
C ILE A 13 37.81 0.73 -8.67
N ARG A 14 37.21 1.61 -9.49
CA ARG A 14 35.77 1.59 -9.75
C ARG A 14 35.53 0.57 -10.85
N ILE A 15 35.09 -0.62 -10.48
CA ILE A 15 34.58 -1.60 -11.43
C ILE A 15 33.23 -1.06 -11.90
N ALA A 16 33.21 -0.44 -13.08
CA ALA A 16 31.97 -0.10 -13.75
C ALA A 16 31.47 -1.38 -14.46
N PHE A 17 30.36 -1.93 -13.98
CA PHE A 17 29.61 -2.92 -14.76
C PHE A 17 29.03 -2.20 -15.98
N SER A 18 29.61 -2.45 -17.14
CA SER A 18 29.05 -2.01 -18.42
C SER A 18 27.88 -2.93 -18.78
N LEU A 19 26.71 -2.67 -18.21
CA LEU A 19 25.44 -3.18 -18.75
C LEU A 19 25.03 -2.24 -19.88
N ASN A 20 25.01 -2.76 -21.10
CA ASN A 20 24.63 -2.05 -22.32
C ASN A 20 23.10 -1.91 -22.44
N ASP A 21 22.44 -1.54 -21.33
CA ASP A 21 21.02 -1.20 -21.33
C ASP A 21 20.87 0.23 -21.81
N SER A 22 20.01 0.44 -22.82
CA SER A 22 19.75 1.77 -23.35
C SER A 22 19.30 2.70 -22.22
N PRO A 23 19.86 3.92 -22.10
CA PRO A 23 19.49 4.85 -21.03
C PRO A 23 17.99 5.17 -21.03
N GLU A 24 17.32 5.03 -22.18
CA GLU A 24 15.88 5.20 -22.32
C GLU A 24 15.08 4.11 -21.58
N GLN A 25 15.53 2.85 -21.60
CA GLN A 25 14.85 1.74 -20.91
C GLN A 25 14.96 1.87 -19.39
N GLN A 26 16.14 2.22 -18.88
CA GLN A 26 16.33 2.54 -17.45
C GLN A 26 15.53 3.77 -17.04
N SER A 27 15.44 4.80 -17.89
CA SER A 27 14.65 5.98 -17.61
C SER A 27 13.15 5.66 -17.55
N SER A 28 12.65 4.82 -18.46
CA SER A 28 11.25 4.36 -18.44
C SER A 28 10.93 3.51 -17.21
N GLU A 29 11.85 2.66 -16.77
CA GLU A 29 11.64 1.81 -15.59
C GLU A 29 11.70 2.62 -14.28
N ILE A 30 12.61 3.60 -14.18
CA ILE A 30 12.68 4.54 -13.06
C ILE A 30 11.44 5.45 -13.03
N SER A 31 10.99 5.91 -14.19
CA SER A 31 9.76 6.70 -14.35
C SER A 31 8.55 5.90 -13.89
N TRP A 32 8.38 4.67 -14.39
CA TRP A 32 7.30 3.78 -14.00
C TRP A 32 7.33 3.46 -12.50
N ARG A 33 8.50 3.22 -11.91
CA ARG A 33 8.63 3.00 -10.46
C ARG A 33 8.28 4.24 -9.64
N ARG A 34 8.58 5.45 -10.13
CA ARG A 34 8.19 6.71 -9.48
C ARG A 34 6.69 6.94 -9.60
N GLU A 35 6.13 6.76 -10.79
CA GLU A 35 4.70 6.90 -11.05
C GLU A 35 3.89 5.86 -10.26
N LYS A 36 4.33 4.60 -10.20
CA LYS A 36 3.73 3.57 -9.35
C LYS A 36 3.82 3.92 -7.88
N ARG A 37 4.93 4.54 -7.44
CA ARG A 37 5.09 5.01 -6.06
C ARG A 37 4.18 6.20 -5.76
N GLU A 38 4.00 7.13 -6.69
CA GLU A 38 3.05 8.24 -6.57
C GLU A 38 1.60 7.76 -6.64
N GLU A 39 1.29 6.76 -7.46
CA GLU A 39 -0.02 6.12 -7.56
C GLU A 39 -0.35 5.35 -6.26
N LEU A 40 0.63 4.66 -5.67
CA LEU A 40 0.51 4.03 -4.35
C LEU A 40 0.38 5.06 -3.22
N LEU A 41 1.08 6.20 -3.31
CA LEU A 41 0.94 7.31 -2.35
C LEU A 41 -0.39 8.06 -2.52
N ALA A 42 -0.94 8.12 -3.73
CA ALA A 42 -2.23 8.73 -4.04
C ALA A 42 -3.40 7.81 -3.70
N GLN A 43 -3.24 6.49 -3.86
CA GLN A 43 -4.18 5.47 -3.35
C GLN A 43 -4.05 5.25 -1.85
N SER A 44 -2.88 5.55 -1.27
CA SER A 44 -2.73 5.76 0.16
C SER A 44 -3.48 7.04 0.52
N GLN A 45 -4.80 6.93 0.68
CA GLN A 45 -5.50 7.93 1.48
C GLN A 45 -4.74 8.07 2.78
N PRO A 46 -4.50 9.29 3.25
CA PRO A 46 -3.95 9.48 4.57
C PRO A 46 -4.76 8.60 5.54
N VAL A 47 -4.13 7.64 6.20
CA VAL A 47 -4.64 7.11 7.49
C VAL A 47 -4.70 8.25 8.53
N ARG A 48 -4.20 9.44 8.14
CA ARG A 48 -4.50 10.75 8.67
C ARG A 48 -5.98 11.11 8.46
N GLY A 49 -6.80 10.61 9.38
CA GLY A 49 -8.13 11.12 9.59
C GLY A 49 -8.75 10.53 10.84
N MET A 50 -8.83 11.33 11.90
CA MET A 50 -9.89 11.26 12.91
C MET A 50 -9.77 10.36 14.14
N VAL A 51 -8.93 9.32 14.21
CA VAL A 51 -8.65 8.69 15.53
C VAL A 51 -7.96 9.66 16.49
N ASN A 52 -7.42 10.77 15.96
CA ASN A 52 -6.81 11.87 16.71
C ASN A 52 -7.75 13.07 16.95
N LEU A 53 -8.97 13.11 16.41
CA LEU A 53 -9.84 14.30 16.51
C LEU A 53 -11.25 14.01 17.08
N THR A 54 -11.85 12.81 16.95
CA THR A 54 -13.26 12.60 17.37
C THR A 54 -13.42 12.25 18.86
N LEU A 55 -12.64 11.31 19.40
CA LEU A 55 -12.54 11.07 20.86
C LEU A 55 -12.08 12.35 21.60
N ARG A 56 -11.17 13.10 20.97
CA ARG A 56 -10.65 14.38 21.46
C ARG A 56 -11.60 15.58 21.26
N LEU A 57 -12.60 15.53 20.37
CA LEU A 57 -13.61 16.59 20.16
C LEU A 57 -14.97 16.26 20.81
N ARG A 58 -15.28 15.02 21.21
CA ARG A 58 -16.56 14.64 21.85
C ARG A 58 -16.56 14.90 23.36
N VAL A 59 -15.48 14.51 24.06
CA VAL A 59 -15.20 14.88 25.46
C VAL A 59 -15.15 16.39 25.65
N LEU A 60 -14.65 17.12 24.65
CA LEU A 60 -14.41 18.56 24.74
C LEU A 60 -15.60 19.44 24.35
N LYS A 61 -16.71 18.89 23.82
CA LYS A 61 -17.76 19.74 23.23
C LYS A 61 -18.89 20.11 24.18
N GLN A 62 -19.66 19.16 24.64
CA GLN A 62 -21.04 19.52 24.94
C GLN A 62 -21.65 18.27 25.55
N TYR A 63 -21.95 18.20 26.83
CA TYR A 63 -22.52 19.20 27.71
C TYR A 63 -21.49 19.69 28.75
N LEU A 64 -21.21 20.97 29.00
CA LEU A 64 -22.03 22.18 28.81
C LEU A 64 -23.47 21.99 29.33
N ASN A 65 -23.68 21.79 30.63
CA ASN A 65 -23.55 22.77 31.72
C ASN A 65 -24.85 23.46 32.16
N TYR A 66 -26.03 23.21 31.60
CA TYR A 66 -27.20 24.00 32.02
C TYR A 66 -28.51 23.48 31.40
N TYR A 67 -29.62 23.52 32.15
CA TYR A 67 -31.00 23.17 31.79
C TYR A 67 -31.33 21.67 31.73
N ASP A 68 -32.38 21.13 32.35
CA ASP A 68 -33.50 21.65 33.14
C ASP A 68 -34.16 20.44 33.84
N SER A 69 -34.68 20.59 35.06
CA SER A 69 -35.55 19.59 35.72
C SER A 69 -36.98 19.88 35.27
N PRO A 70 -37.85 18.94 34.78
CA PRO A 70 -38.51 17.82 35.51
C PRO A 70 -39.02 16.66 34.56
N PRO A 71 -39.99 15.75 34.88
CA PRO A 71 -40.50 15.17 36.14
C PRO A 71 -40.16 13.66 36.30
N GLU A 72 -40.41 13.14 37.49
CA GLU A 72 -40.32 11.72 37.85
C GLU A 72 -41.14 10.81 36.92
N ASN A 73 -40.66 9.58 36.72
CA ASN A 73 -41.34 8.41 36.11
C ASN A 73 -41.07 8.08 34.62
N ALA A 74 -39.81 7.78 34.27
CA ALA A 74 -39.51 6.83 33.19
C ALA A 74 -38.08 6.26 33.32
N PHE A 75 -37.87 5.21 34.12
CA PHE A 75 -36.63 4.42 34.04
C PHE A 75 -36.95 3.02 33.51
N PRO A 76 -36.72 2.82 32.21
CA PRO A 76 -35.87 1.71 31.82
C PRO A 76 -34.94 2.13 30.66
N LEU A 77 -33.77 2.71 30.99
CA LEU A 77 -32.64 2.77 30.07
C LEU A 77 -31.84 1.47 30.23
N ALA A 78 -32.40 0.38 29.70
CA ALA A 78 -31.67 -0.88 29.59
C ALA A 78 -30.71 -0.77 28.40
N PHE A 79 -29.46 -1.20 28.59
CA PHE A 79 -28.45 -1.29 27.55
C PHE A 79 -28.34 -2.75 27.09
N PRO A 80 -29.32 -3.30 26.33
CA PRO A 80 -29.51 -4.75 26.19
C PRO A 80 -28.29 -5.51 25.65
N ASP A 81 -27.42 -4.83 24.90
CA ASP A 81 -26.20 -5.40 24.33
C ASP A 81 -24.99 -5.39 25.29
N LEU A 82 -25.17 -4.88 26.52
CA LEU A 82 -24.17 -4.80 27.59
C LEU A 82 -24.39 -6.00 28.50
N GLU A 83 -23.31 -6.64 28.95
CA GLU A 83 -23.42 -7.77 29.85
C GLU A 83 -24.30 -7.44 31.06
N GLN A 84 -25.09 -8.40 31.51
CA GLN A 84 -26.07 -8.16 32.57
C GLN A 84 -25.44 -7.60 33.85
N GLN A 85 -24.20 -7.99 34.16
CA GLN A 85 -23.43 -7.48 35.31
C GLN A 85 -22.97 -6.02 35.16
N LEU A 86 -22.95 -5.50 33.94
CA LEU A 86 -22.55 -4.15 33.59
C LEU A 86 -23.76 -3.24 33.39
N GLN A 87 -24.99 -3.69 33.62
CA GLN A 87 -26.16 -2.82 33.54
C GLN A 87 -26.14 -1.78 34.67
N PRO A 88 -26.50 -0.51 34.41
CA PRO A 88 -26.67 0.47 35.47
C PRO A 88 -27.74 0.00 36.46
N LEU A 89 -27.40 -0.05 37.74
CA LEU A 89 -28.35 -0.37 38.81
C LEU A 89 -29.34 0.79 39.02
N PRO A 90 -30.61 0.53 39.34
CA PRO A 90 -31.58 1.60 39.62
C PRO A 90 -31.07 2.54 40.74
N PRO A 91 -31.16 3.87 40.55
CA PRO A 91 -30.71 4.82 41.57
C PRO A 91 -31.65 4.84 42.78
N CYS A 92 -31.09 5.11 43.96
CA CYS A 92 -31.86 5.41 45.17
C CYS A 92 -32.21 6.91 45.21
N HIS A 93 -33.50 7.25 45.25
CA HIS A 93 -33.97 8.64 45.16
C HIS A 93 -33.60 9.52 46.38
N ASP A 94 -33.43 8.91 47.55
CA ASP A 94 -33.08 9.64 48.78
C ASP A 94 -31.59 10.01 48.86
N SER A 95 -30.75 9.46 47.98
CA SER A 95 -29.31 9.70 47.94
C SER A 95 -28.90 10.40 46.66
N LYS A 96 -28.40 11.63 46.81
CA LYS A 96 -27.82 12.41 45.71
C LYS A 96 -26.64 11.70 45.05
N GLU A 97 -25.83 11.01 45.84
CA GLU A 97 -24.67 10.26 45.35
C GLU A 97 -25.09 9.09 44.46
N SER A 98 -26.13 8.34 44.87
CA SER A 98 -26.65 7.22 44.07
C SER A 98 -27.19 7.68 42.71
N MET A 99 -27.93 8.79 42.69
CA MET A 99 -28.40 9.39 41.43
C MET A 99 -27.24 9.83 40.52
N GLN A 100 -26.16 10.36 41.10
CA GLN A 100 -25.00 10.80 40.32
C GLN A 100 -24.24 9.61 39.72
N VAL A 101 -24.02 8.55 40.50
CA VAL A 101 -23.34 7.32 40.04
C VAL A 101 -24.13 6.67 38.90
N PHE A 102 -25.46 6.57 39.01
CA PHE A 102 -26.30 6.04 37.93
C PHE A 102 -26.15 6.83 36.63
N LYS A 103 -26.19 8.16 36.70
CA LYS A 103 -26.03 9.03 35.53
C LYS A 103 -24.67 8.85 34.86
N GLN A 104 -23.60 8.79 35.65
CA GLN A 104 -22.25 8.54 35.15
C GLN A 104 -22.15 7.16 34.48
N HIS A 105 -22.80 6.15 35.07
CA HIS A 105 -22.83 4.81 34.52
C HIS A 105 -23.53 4.76 33.15
N CYS A 106 -24.67 5.44 33.00
CA CYS A 106 -25.36 5.53 31.71
C CYS A 106 -24.47 6.19 30.64
N GLN A 107 -23.75 7.26 31.01
CA GLN A 107 -22.83 7.95 30.09
C GLN A 107 -21.70 7.04 29.61
N ILE A 108 -21.03 6.35 30.53
CA ILE A 108 -19.93 5.44 30.18
C ILE A 108 -20.44 4.26 29.33
N ALA A 109 -21.64 3.77 29.61
CA ALA A 109 -22.25 2.71 28.80
C ALA A 109 -22.48 3.17 27.34
N GLU A 110 -22.98 4.38 27.12
CA GLU A 110 -23.13 4.96 25.78
C GLU A 110 -21.79 5.12 25.05
N GLU A 111 -20.77 5.63 25.74
CA GLU A 111 -19.42 5.78 25.18
C GLU A 111 -18.81 4.43 24.80
N TYR A 112 -18.99 3.41 25.65
CA TYR A 112 -18.53 2.06 25.38
C TYR A 112 -19.10 1.51 24.07
N TYR A 113 -20.38 1.72 23.80
CA TYR A 113 -20.98 1.28 22.53
C TYR A 113 -20.42 2.01 21.31
N GLU A 114 -20.21 3.31 21.42
CA GLU A 114 -19.64 4.08 20.33
C GLU A 114 -18.21 3.62 20.02
N VAL A 115 -17.41 3.35 21.05
CA VAL A 115 -16.08 2.76 20.89
C VAL A 115 -16.17 1.35 20.29
N LYS A 116 -17.12 0.51 20.74
CA LYS A 116 -17.34 -0.84 20.20
C LYS A 116 -17.69 -0.81 18.71
N LYS A 117 -18.53 0.13 18.26
CA LYS A 117 -18.85 0.35 16.84
C LYS A 117 -17.63 0.81 16.05
N GLU A 118 -16.85 1.74 16.59
CA GLU A 118 -15.64 2.23 15.92
C GLU A 118 -14.58 1.12 15.77
N ILE A 119 -14.40 0.29 16.80
CA ILE A 119 -13.55 -0.91 16.72
C ILE A 119 -14.02 -1.83 15.59
N ALA A 120 -15.31 -2.14 15.51
CA ALA A 120 -15.85 -3.02 14.48
C ALA A 120 -15.61 -2.46 13.06
N LEU A 121 -15.82 -1.16 12.84
CA LEU A 121 -15.56 -0.49 11.57
C LEU A 121 -14.06 -0.51 11.21
N LEU A 122 -13.18 -0.29 12.18
CA LEU A 122 -11.73 -0.36 11.98
C LEU A 122 -11.27 -1.78 11.63
N GLU A 123 -11.83 -2.80 12.28
CA GLU A 123 -11.55 -4.20 11.97
C GLU A 123 -12.01 -4.58 10.56
N GLU A 124 -13.21 -4.14 10.15
CA GLU A 124 -13.70 -4.32 8.79
C GLU A 124 -12.80 -3.63 7.77
N ARG A 125 -12.46 -2.36 8.01
CA ARG A 125 -11.55 -1.61 7.12
C ARG A 125 -10.18 -2.25 7.03
N LYS A 126 -9.65 -2.80 8.12
CA LYS A 126 -8.40 -3.56 8.13
C LYS A 126 -8.48 -4.80 7.24
N LYS A 127 -9.59 -5.55 7.29
CA LYS A 127 -9.82 -6.72 6.42
C LYS A 127 -9.84 -6.31 4.94
N GLU A 128 -10.55 -5.23 4.60
CA GLU A 128 -10.57 -4.71 3.23
C GLU A 128 -9.17 -4.34 2.73
N LEU A 129 -8.37 -3.68 3.58
CA LEU A 129 -7.01 -3.28 3.22
C LEU A 129 -6.11 -4.49 2.98
N ILE A 130 -6.23 -5.54 3.79
CA ILE A 130 -5.51 -6.80 3.58
C ILE A 130 -5.86 -7.40 2.21
N THR A 131 -7.17 -7.52 1.90
CA THR A 131 -7.61 -8.05 0.60
C THR A 131 -7.10 -7.21 -0.58
N ARG A 132 -7.09 -5.87 -0.44
CA ARG A 132 -6.53 -4.99 -1.48
C ARG A 132 -5.03 -5.16 -1.65
N LEU A 133 -4.28 -5.35 -0.56
CA LEU A 133 -2.84 -5.62 -0.62
C LEU A 133 -2.55 -6.95 -1.30
N ASP A 134 -3.26 -8.02 -0.94
CA ASP A 134 -3.10 -9.34 -1.56
C ASP A 134 -3.34 -9.28 -3.08
N GLN A 135 -4.36 -8.53 -3.50
CA GLN A 135 -4.67 -8.33 -4.91
C GLN A 135 -3.57 -7.53 -5.64
N ALA A 136 -3.09 -6.43 -5.04
CA ALA A 136 -2.00 -5.63 -5.61
C ALA A 136 -0.69 -6.44 -5.73
N GLU A 137 -0.39 -7.30 -4.75
CA GLU A 137 0.76 -8.21 -4.83
C GLU A 137 0.63 -9.20 -5.98
N LYS A 138 -0.57 -9.75 -6.20
CA LYS A 138 -0.84 -10.64 -7.33
C LYS A 138 -0.61 -9.92 -8.66
N GLU A 139 -1.19 -8.73 -8.83
CA GLU A 139 -1.03 -7.91 -10.03
C GLU A 139 0.44 -7.55 -10.28
N ASN A 140 1.21 -7.28 -9.23
CA ASN A 140 2.64 -7.02 -9.34
C ASN A 140 3.41 -8.26 -9.80
N ARG A 141 3.07 -9.45 -9.31
CA ARG A 141 3.66 -10.72 -9.79
C ARG A 141 3.33 -10.96 -11.27
N ASP A 142 2.08 -10.72 -11.66
CA ASP A 142 1.62 -10.88 -13.05
C ASP A 142 2.35 -9.89 -13.98
N ALA A 143 2.47 -8.62 -13.57
CA ALA A 143 3.21 -7.61 -14.33
C ALA A 143 4.70 -7.94 -14.47
N ALA A 144 5.33 -8.47 -13.42
CA ALA A 144 6.72 -8.91 -13.47
C ALA A 144 6.91 -10.10 -14.44
N GLN A 145 5.95 -11.03 -14.46
CA GLN A 145 5.96 -12.16 -15.38
C GLN A 145 5.82 -11.71 -16.84
N LEU A 146 4.86 -10.82 -17.13
CA LEU A 146 4.68 -10.26 -18.48
C LEU A 146 5.91 -9.48 -18.96
N THR A 147 6.55 -8.73 -18.06
CA THR A 147 7.77 -7.98 -18.37
C THR A 147 8.90 -8.93 -18.78
N LYS A 148 9.05 -10.04 -18.05
CA LYS A 148 10.04 -11.07 -18.38
C LYS A 148 9.75 -11.73 -19.73
N GLU A 149 8.51 -12.16 -19.94
CA GLU A 149 8.10 -12.80 -21.20
C GLU A 149 8.31 -11.87 -22.41
N TYR A 150 7.97 -10.59 -22.27
CA TYR A 150 8.23 -9.59 -23.30
C TYR A 150 9.73 -9.44 -23.62
N ALA A 151 10.59 -9.45 -22.61
CA ALA A 151 12.04 -9.39 -22.80
C ALA A 151 12.56 -10.62 -23.55
N ASP A 152 12.14 -11.82 -23.11
CA ASP A 152 12.50 -13.10 -23.73
C ASP A 152 12.07 -13.13 -25.22
N LEU A 153 10.80 -12.76 -25.50
CA LEU A 153 10.27 -12.66 -26.87
C LEU A 153 11.01 -11.62 -27.72
N THR A 154 11.41 -10.50 -27.12
CA THR A 154 12.15 -9.45 -27.82
C THR A 154 13.54 -9.94 -28.24
N GLU A 155 14.23 -10.68 -27.37
CA GLU A 155 15.52 -11.28 -27.66
C GLU A 155 15.41 -12.36 -28.75
N GLU A 156 14.41 -13.24 -28.65
CA GLU A 156 14.16 -14.26 -29.67
C GLU A 156 13.84 -13.62 -31.03
N ASN A 157 12.97 -12.61 -31.06
CA ASN A 157 12.61 -11.91 -32.29
C ASN A 157 13.84 -11.24 -32.93
N ARG A 158 14.71 -10.64 -32.11
CA ARG A 158 15.98 -10.07 -32.58
C ARG A 158 16.88 -11.13 -33.20
N THR A 159 17.00 -12.28 -32.56
CA THR A 159 17.80 -13.40 -33.05
C THR A 159 17.26 -13.94 -34.37
N LEU A 160 15.94 -14.14 -34.47
CA LEU A 160 15.27 -14.57 -35.69
C LEU A 160 15.44 -13.57 -36.84
N LYS A 161 15.37 -12.27 -36.58
CA LYS A 161 15.62 -11.24 -37.60
C LYS A 161 17.06 -11.27 -38.12
N LEU A 162 18.02 -11.53 -37.24
CA LEU A 162 19.43 -11.67 -37.63
C LEU A 162 19.62 -12.89 -38.53
N THR A 163 19.09 -14.05 -38.15
CA THR A 163 19.21 -15.27 -38.95
C THR A 163 18.46 -15.15 -40.28
N GLN A 164 17.29 -14.49 -40.29
CA GLN A 164 16.56 -14.17 -41.53
C GLN A 164 17.43 -13.33 -42.47
N THR A 165 18.06 -12.27 -41.96
CA THR A 165 18.93 -11.38 -42.74
C THR A 165 20.11 -12.16 -43.34
N GLN A 166 20.75 -13.01 -42.53
CA GLN A 166 21.83 -13.88 -42.99
C GLN A 166 21.38 -14.84 -44.08
N CYS A 167 20.21 -15.48 -43.94
CA CYS A 167 19.64 -16.34 -44.97
C CYS A 167 19.40 -15.58 -46.29
N VAL A 168 18.84 -14.37 -46.22
CA VAL A 168 18.63 -13.52 -47.40
C VAL A 168 19.94 -13.18 -48.10
N GLU A 169 20.99 -12.82 -47.35
CA GLU A 169 22.32 -12.55 -47.91
C GLU A 169 22.92 -13.78 -48.61
N GLN A 170 22.77 -14.98 -48.03
CA GLN A 170 23.24 -16.22 -48.64
C GLN A 170 22.50 -16.52 -49.95
N LEU A 171 21.19 -16.31 -49.98
CA LEU A 171 20.38 -16.48 -51.18
C LEU A 171 20.80 -15.51 -52.29
N GLU A 172 21.08 -14.25 -51.97
CA GLU A 172 21.53 -13.26 -52.95
C GLU A 172 22.92 -13.60 -53.52
N LYS A 173 23.85 -14.06 -52.67
CA LYS A 173 25.17 -14.56 -53.14
C LYS A 173 25.01 -15.71 -54.14
N LEU A 174 24.15 -16.68 -53.85
CA LEU A 174 23.88 -17.80 -54.74
C LEU A 174 23.28 -17.31 -56.06
N ARG A 175 22.29 -16.41 -56.00
CA ARG A 175 21.67 -15.80 -57.19
C ARG A 175 22.70 -15.14 -58.11
N ILE A 176 23.58 -14.30 -57.56
CA ILE A 176 24.66 -13.63 -58.33
C ILE A 176 25.60 -14.67 -58.95
N GLN A 177 25.95 -15.73 -58.21
CA GLN A 177 26.83 -16.79 -58.71
C GLN A 177 26.21 -17.53 -59.90
N TYR A 178 24.91 -17.81 -59.87
CA TYR A 178 24.20 -18.40 -61.00
C TYR A 178 24.22 -17.48 -62.22
N GLN A 179 23.97 -16.18 -62.03
CA GLN A 179 23.91 -15.22 -63.12
C GLN A 179 25.27 -15.03 -63.82
N LYS A 180 26.37 -15.01 -63.06
CA LYS A 180 27.74 -14.95 -63.62
C LYS A 180 28.09 -16.16 -64.49
N ARG A 181 27.59 -17.35 -64.13
CA ARG A 181 27.84 -18.58 -64.92
C ARG A 181 27.04 -18.65 -66.22
N GLN A 182 25.90 -17.98 -66.29
CA GLN A 182 25.03 -17.95 -67.49
C GLN A 182 25.44 -16.88 -68.51
N GLY A 183 26.18 -15.84 -68.10
CA GLY A 183 26.64 -14.76 -68.99
C GLY A 183 28.00 -15.03 -69.67
N SER A 184 28.59 -16.20 -69.47
CA SER A 184 29.87 -16.60 -70.06
C SER A 184 29.59 -17.57 -71.21
N SER A 185 29.22 -17.03 -72.38
CA SER A 185 29.08 -17.77 -73.65
C SER A 185 29.68 -17.00 -74.80
#